data_AF-A0A1G5U2H1-F1
#
_entry.id   AF-A0A1G5U2H1-F1
#
_cell.length_a   1.000
_cell.length_b   1.000
_cell.length_c   1.000
_cell.angle_alpha   90.00
_cell.angle_beta   90.00
_cell.angle_gamma   90.00
#
_symmetry.space_group_name_H-M   'P 1'
#
loop_
_entity.id
_entity.type
_entity.pdbx_description
1 polymer ?
#
loop_
_entity_poly.entity_id
_entity_poly.type
_entity_poly.pdbx_seq_one_letter_code
_entity_poly.pdbx_strand_id
1 'polypeptide(L)' 'MPNYVVYTRTNAEHVVRARNLSTHYPYDLLKLHFHEASLTGFPEKTVFWINREGPSVGFALCSDMQNQPDQSELE' A
#
# COMPACT_ATOMS: atom_id res chain seq x y z
N MET A 1 9.25 3.60 9.42
CA MET A 1 7.79 3.42 9.28
C MET A 1 7.53 2.97 7.85
N PRO A 2 6.68 1.96 7.60
CA PRO A 2 6.44 1.45 6.27
C PRO A 2 5.89 2.54 5.34
N ASN A 3 6.50 2.67 4.17
CA ASN A 3 6.02 3.54 3.10
C ASN A 3 4.92 2.83 2.32
N TYR A 4 3.77 3.48 2.14
CA TYR A 4 2.69 2.97 1.33
C TYR A 4 2.54 3.76 0.04
N VAL A 5 2.33 3.02 -1.05
CA VAL A 5 1.91 3.54 -2.33
C VAL A 5 0.39 3.56 -2.38
N VAL A 6 -0.18 4.64 -2.89
CA VAL A 6 -1.62 4.80 -3.00
C VAL A 6 -2.13 4.35 -4.37
N TYR A 7 -3.23 3.63 -4.35
CA TYR A 7 -3.95 3.10 -5.51
C TYR A 7 -5.39 3.60 -5.52
N THR A 8 -5.98 3.74 -6.70
CA THR A 8 -7.41 3.99 -6.87
C THR A 8 -8.03 2.88 -7.72
N ARG A 9 -9.15 2.34 -7.27
CA ARG A 9 -10.01 1.43 -8.03
C ARG A 9 -11.25 2.19 -8.47
N THR A 10 -11.64 2.05 -9.74
CA THR A 10 -12.84 2.68 -10.30
C THR A 10 -14.03 1.71 -10.33
N ASN A 11 -15.22 2.19 -10.72
CA ASN A 11 -16.41 1.35 -10.95
C ASN A 11 -16.19 0.26 -12.01
N ALA A 12 -15.29 0.49 -12.97
CA ALA A 12 -14.95 -0.47 -14.01
C ALA A 12 -13.85 -1.45 -13.57
N GLU A 13 -13.61 -1.57 -12.26
CA GLU A 13 -12.51 -2.33 -11.64
C GLU A 13 -11.10 -1.96 -12.12
N HIS A 14 -10.98 -0.88 -12.89
CA HIS A 14 -9.69 -0.39 -13.34
C HIS A 14 -8.92 0.19 -12.16
N VAL A 15 -7.70 -0.31 -11.94
CA VAL A 15 -6.81 0.10 -10.85
C VAL A 15 -5.70 0.99 -11.40
N VAL A 16 -5.49 2.14 -10.76
CA VAL A 16 -4.45 3.11 -11.13
C VAL A 16 -3.56 3.39 -9.93
N ARG A 17 -2.25 3.40 -10.14
CA ARG A 17 -1.26 3.83 -9.16
C ARG A 17 -1.21 5.37 -9.11
N ALA A 18 -1.47 5.96 -7.94
CA ALA A 18 -1.28 7.38 -7.74
C ALA A 18 0.23 7.71 -7.74
N ARG A 19 0.64 8.65 -8.58
CA ARG A 19 2.04 9.10 -8.63
C ARG A 19 2.33 10.07 -7.49
N ASN A 20 3.52 9.98 -6.92
CA ASN A 20 4.06 10.91 -5.92
C ASN A 20 3.26 11.02 -4.62
N LEU A 21 2.41 10.03 -4.29
CA LEU A 21 1.73 9.95 -3.01
C LEU A 21 2.30 8.77 -2.22
N SER A 22 3.08 9.09 -1.18
CA SER A 22 3.52 8.13 -0.18
C SER A 22 2.96 8.54 1.18
N THR A 23 2.30 7.60 1.85
CA THR A 23 1.78 7.83 3.21
C THR A 23 2.45 6.89 4.19
N HIS A 24 2.56 7.33 5.43
CA HIS A 24 2.96 6.48 6.54
C HIS A 24 1.71 6.15 7.34
N TYR A 25 1.39 4.86 7.45
CA TYR A 25 0.24 4.40 8.22
C TYR A 25 0.60 3.13 9.00
N PRO A 26 0.11 2.94 10.24
CA PRO A 26 0.37 1.72 11.00
C PRO A 26 -0.20 0.50 10.27
N TYR A 27 0.65 -0.49 9.97
CA TYR A 27 0.24 -1.69 9.22
C TYR A 27 -0.92 -2.44 9.90
N ASP A 28 -0.87 -2.55 11.23
CA ASP A 28 -1.89 -3.27 12.01
C ASP A 28 -3.28 -2.63 11.87
N LEU A 29 -3.34 -1.29 11.76
CA LEU A 29 -4.59 -0.57 11.54
C LEU A 29 -5.12 -0.76 10.13
N LEU A 30 -4.24 -0.84 9.11
CA LEU A 30 -4.66 -1.19 7.75
C LEU A 30 -5.28 -2.59 7.72
N LYS A 31 -4.60 -3.56 8.32
CA LYS A 31 -5.08 -4.95 8.34
C LYS A 31 -6.41 -5.11 9.10
N LEU A 32 -6.66 -4.28 10.11
CA LEU A 32 -7.89 -4.35 10.90
C LEU A 32 -9.09 -3.68 10.22
N HIS A 33 -8.87 -2.54 9.55
CA HIS A 33 -9.97 -1.70 9.05
C HIS A 33 -10.18 -1.77 7.54
N PHE A 34 -9.25 -2.34 6.78
CA PHE A 34 -9.26 -2.32 5.33
C PHE A 34 -9.31 -3.74 4.78
N HIS A 35 -9.75 -3.85 3.52
CA HIS A 35 -9.90 -5.11 2.83
C HIS A 35 -8.63 -5.44 2.05
N GLU A 36 -7.92 -6.48 2.50
CA GLU A 36 -6.75 -7.00 1.80
C GLU A 36 -7.15 -7.68 0.48
N ALA A 37 -6.44 -7.36 -0.59
CA ALA A 37 -6.59 -8.00 -1.90
C ALA A 37 -5.24 -8.10 -2.62
N SER A 38 -5.13 -9.07 -3.53
CA SER A 38 -3.96 -9.22 -4.40
C SER A 38 -3.97 -8.19 -5.52
N LEU A 39 -2.80 -7.65 -5.83
CA LEU A 39 -2.58 -6.68 -6.89
C LEU A 39 -1.77 -7.35 -8.01
N THR A 40 -2.24 -7.26 -9.26
CA THR A 40 -1.59 -7.89 -10.42
C THR A 40 -1.14 -6.84 -11.43
N GLY A 41 0.01 -7.06 -12.07
CA GLY A 41 0.56 -6.10 -13.05
C GLY A 41 1.26 -4.87 -12.45
N PHE A 42 1.47 -4.87 -11.13
CA PHE A 42 2.15 -3.80 -10.39
C PHE A 42 3.34 -4.36 -9.60
N PRO A 43 4.31 -3.51 -9.18
CA PRO A 43 5.46 -3.98 -8.40
C PRO A 43 5.06 -4.43 -6.99
N GLU A 44 4.03 -3.84 -6.39
CA GLU A 44 3.48 -4.27 -5.10
C GLU A 44 2.49 -5.42 -5.27
N LYS A 45 2.54 -6.42 -4.37
CA LYS A 45 1.74 -7.66 -4.47
C LYS A 45 0.38 -7.60 -3.76
N THR A 46 0.29 -6.78 -2.73
CA THR A 46 -0.87 -6.72 -1.82
C THR A 46 -1.28 -5.28 -1.62
N VAL A 47 -2.59 -5.04 -1.65
CA VAL A 47 -3.21 -3.74 -1.44
C VAL A 47 -4.34 -3.85 -0.40
N PHE A 48 -4.46 -2.84 0.45
CA PHE A 48 -5.50 -2.71 1.46
C PHE A 48 -6.52 -1.66 1.03
N TRP A 49 -7.71 -2.08 0.62
CA TRP A 49 -8.78 -1.20 0.11
C TRP A 49 -9.69 -0.70 1.23
N ILE A 50 -10.08 0.59 1.18
CA ILE A 50 -11.10 1.13 2.10
C ILE A 50 -12.44 0.41 1.93
N ASN A 51 -12.84 0.14 0.69
CA ASN A 51 -14.10 -0.52 0.35
C ASN A 51 -13.79 -1.88 -0.28
N ARG A 52 -14.53 -2.91 0.13
CA ARG A 52 -14.39 -4.26 -0.44
C ARG A 52 -14.60 -4.27 -1.95
N GLU A 53 -15.65 -3.60 -2.43
CA GLU A 53 -16.08 -3.58 -3.83
C GLU A 53 -16.34 -2.14 -4.32
N GLY A 54 -16.40 -1.95 -5.64
CA GLY A 54 -16.65 -0.64 -6.27
C GLY A 54 -15.49 0.36 -6.11
N PRO A 55 -15.74 1.66 -6.30
CA PRO A 55 -14.69 2.67 -6.27
C PRO A 55 -14.04 2.75 -4.88
N SER A 56 -12.71 2.75 -4.85
CA SER A 56 -11.99 2.76 -3.59
C SER A 56 -10.58 3.31 -3.70
N VAL A 57 -10.01 3.65 -2.56
CA VAL A 57 -8.60 3.97 -2.38
C VAL A 57 -7.94 2.81 -1.66
N GLY A 58 -6.77 2.40 -2.16
CA GLY A 58 -6.01 1.27 -1.66
C GLY A 58 -4.60 1.68 -1.28
N PHE A 59 -4.05 1.01 -0.27
CA PHE A 59 -2.69 1.23 0.21
C PHE A 59 -1.88 -0.05 0.03
N ALA A 60 -0.76 0.03 -0.69
CA ALA A 60 0.12 -1.11 -0.89
C ALA A 60 1.50 -0.81 -0.29
N LEU A 61 2.10 -1.80 0.37
CA LEU A 61 3.44 -1.66 0.93
C LEU A 61 4.46 -1.46 -0.18
N CYS A 62 5.19 -0.35 -0.15
CA CYS A 62 6.33 -0.14 -1.03
C CYS A 62 7.46 -1.10 -0.61
N SER A 63 7.87 -1.97 -1.53
CA SER A 63 8.91 -2.98 -1.24
C SER A 63 10.32 -2.38 -1.08
N ASP A 64 10.53 -1.10 -1.39
CA ASP A 64 11.81 -0.41 -1.24
C ASP A 64 12.31 -0.25 0.21
N MET A 65 11.58 -0.76 1.21
CA MET A 65 12.02 -0.75 2.61
C MET A 65 12.79 -2.00 3.08
N GLN A 66 13.14 -2.93 2.18
CA GLN A 66 14.12 -3.98 2.53
C GLN A 66 15.59 -3.50 2.52
N ASN A 67 15.85 -2.24 2.15
CA ASN A 67 17.18 -1.62 2.20
C ASN A 67 17.20 -0.33 3.05
N GLN A 68 16.54 -0.33 4.22
CA GLN A 68 16.96 0.59 5.28
C GLN A 68 18.16 -0.08 5.97
N PRO A 69 19.40 0.47 5.87
CA PRO A 69 20.47 -0.02 6.72
C PRO A 69 20.03 0.19 8.17
N ASP A 70 20.15 -0.87 8.97
CA ASP A 70 20.10 -0.77 10.43
C ASP A 70 21.05 0.35 10.85
N GLN A 71 20.52 1.51 11.24
CA GLN A 71 21.27 2.44 12.08
C GLN A 71 21.22 1.90 13.51
N SER A 72 21.81 0.72 13.69
CA SER A 72 22.18 0.13 14.96
C SER A 72 23.69 -0.13 14.95
N GLU A 73 24.47 0.84 14.46
CA GLU A 73 25.91 0.92 14.65
C GLU A 73 26.32 2.39 14.51
N LEU A 74 26.30 3.12 15.62
CA LEU A 74 27.45 3.93 15.98
C LEU A 74 27.48 4.03 17.50
N GLU A 75 28.62 3.59 18.02
CA GLU A 75 29.07 3.50 19.41
C GLU A 75 28.89 4.78 20.24
#